data_AF-A0A7X6TMR4-F1
#
_entry.id   AF-A0A7X6TMR4-F1
#
_cell.length_a   1.000
_cell.length_b   1.000
_cell.length_c   1.000
_cell.angle_alpha   90.00
_cell.angle_beta   90.00
_cell.angle_gamma   90.00
#
_symmetry.space_group_name_H-M   'P 1'
#
loop_
_entity.id
_entity.type
_entity.pdbx_description
1 polymer ?
#
loop_
_entity_poly.entity_id
_entity_poly.type
_entity_poly.pdbx_seq_one_letter_code
_entity_poly.pdbx_strand_id
1 'polypeptide(L)'
;MGISLRDFSRKITELFARSGLDEPRVETRFFLREMTGLELEEQLARADLPLAEEMEADLWLKAKRRAAREPLAYIAGKAWFYGRSFLVKANLLVPRPDSEVLVEAALEEIEEMVPDASAAVKAQVPEVQEPKNQGAAQELTDMILREVPTTPDNKPLSILDSCCGTGCLGLSLLAELRDMDIAAGLHLVDLDDLALQTAKENAARLDLLDKVSLEKSDLWPARIDADASAGTRLGVRAEPVCSPESDCKYDIILCNPPYIPGRDIFALMPEVAMWESKIALDGGPDGLDFYRRLADGCKDYLAGSGVMILELGAGQAEQVI
;
A
#
# COMPACT_ATOMS: atom_id res chain seq x y z
N MET A 1 38.24 9.09 19.45
CA MET A 1 37.17 10.07 19.15
C MET A 1 36.39 9.49 17.98
N GLY A 2 35.08 9.27 18.14
CA GLY A 2 34.24 8.75 17.05
C GLY A 2 34.09 9.78 15.93
N ILE A 3 33.67 9.32 14.74
CA ILE A 3 33.41 10.22 13.60
C ILE A 3 32.22 11.13 13.91
N SER A 4 32.29 12.41 13.52
CA SER A 4 31.13 13.31 13.61
C SER A 4 30.06 12.92 12.59
N LEU A 5 28.79 13.24 12.85
CA LEU A 5 27.72 13.02 11.86
C LEU A 5 28.01 13.76 10.54
N ARG A 6 28.61 14.96 10.61
CA ARG A 6 29.04 15.74 9.43
C ARG A 6 30.10 15.00 8.62
N ASP A 7 31.14 14.49 9.27
CA ASP A 7 32.20 13.75 8.59
C ASP A 7 31.72 12.43 8.02
N PHE A 8 30.84 11.72 8.74
CA PHE A 8 30.19 10.52 8.24
C PHE A 8 29.37 10.83 6.99
N SER A 9 28.47 11.82 7.07
CA SER A 9 27.64 12.30 5.95
C SER A 9 28.49 12.63 4.72
N ARG A 10 29.58 13.39 4.89
CA ARG A 10 30.50 13.71 3.80
C ARG A 10 31.11 12.45 3.15
N LYS A 11 31.59 11.49 3.95
CA LYS A 11 32.20 10.26 3.42
C LYS A 11 31.18 9.37 2.70
N ILE A 12 29.94 9.28 3.18
CA ILE A 12 28.91 8.49 2.48
C ILE A 12 28.41 9.21 1.22
N THR A 13 28.39 10.55 1.19
CA THR A 13 28.15 11.29 -0.07
C THR A 13 29.22 10.98 -1.11
N GLU A 14 30.50 10.96 -0.72
CA GLU A 14 31.60 10.56 -1.60
C GLU A 14 31.46 9.10 -2.08
N LEU A 15 31.05 8.19 -1.19
CA LEU A 15 30.73 6.80 -1.51
C LEU A 15 29.57 6.66 -2.52
N PHE A 16 28.49 7.41 -2.34
CA PHE A 16 27.34 7.36 -3.24
C PHE A 16 27.67 7.95 -4.61
N ALA A 17 28.44 9.04 -4.65
CA ALA A 17 28.91 9.65 -5.89
C ALA A 17 29.76 8.67 -6.72
N ARG A 18 30.74 8.00 -6.11
CA ARG A 18 31.58 7.01 -6.82
C ARG A 18 30.82 5.74 -7.24
N SER A 19 29.68 5.46 -6.61
CA SER A 19 28.77 4.36 -6.96
C SER A 19 27.73 4.75 -8.02
N GLY A 20 27.80 5.97 -8.56
CA GLY A 20 26.93 6.45 -9.63
C GLY A 20 25.49 6.72 -9.19
N LEU A 21 25.23 6.90 -7.89
CA LEU A 21 23.92 7.35 -7.42
C LEU A 21 23.68 8.79 -7.87
N ASP A 22 22.47 9.06 -8.32
CA ASP A 22 22.05 10.41 -8.70
C ASP A 22 21.96 11.29 -7.46
N GLU A 23 22.26 12.58 -7.61
CA GLU A 23 22.23 13.56 -6.52
C GLU A 23 22.79 13.08 -5.16
N PRO A 24 24.08 12.69 -5.04
CA PRO A 24 24.61 11.98 -3.88
C PRO A 24 24.39 12.66 -2.52
N ARG A 25 24.29 14.00 -2.50
CA ARG A 25 24.00 14.79 -1.29
C ARG A 25 22.54 14.67 -0.84
N VAL A 26 21.62 14.52 -1.78
CA VAL A 26 20.19 14.32 -1.50
C VAL A 26 19.99 12.88 -1.04
N GLU A 27 20.56 11.91 -1.75
CA GLU A 27 20.59 10.49 -1.35
C GLU A 27 21.16 10.30 0.06
N THR A 28 22.25 11.00 0.41
CA THR A 28 22.83 10.95 1.75
C THR A 28 21.86 11.42 2.83
N ARG A 29 21.12 12.50 2.59
CA ARG A 29 20.15 13.04 3.55
C ARG A 29 19.00 12.07 3.76
N PHE A 30 18.44 11.52 2.69
CA PHE A 30 17.39 10.51 2.76
C PHE A 30 17.88 9.24 3.44
N PHE A 31 19.07 8.76 3.10
CA PHE A 31 19.67 7.61 3.76
C PHE A 31 19.78 7.81 5.27
N LEU A 32 20.32 8.95 5.71
CA LEU A 32 20.44 9.23 7.14
C LEU A 32 19.08 9.33 7.82
N ARG A 33 18.10 10.00 7.19
CA ARG A 33 16.73 10.09 7.72
C ARG A 33 16.12 8.69 7.91
N GLU A 34 16.15 7.85 6.88
CA GLU A 34 15.55 6.52 6.94
C GLU A 34 16.25 5.58 7.94
N MET A 35 17.58 5.67 8.06
CA MET A 35 18.33 4.78 8.95
C MET A 35 18.35 5.22 10.42
N THR A 36 18.23 6.53 10.69
CA THR A 36 18.37 7.09 12.04
C THR A 36 17.07 7.67 12.61
N GLY A 37 16.09 7.95 11.75
CA GLY A 37 14.87 8.68 12.11
C GLY A 37 15.07 10.18 12.35
N LEU A 38 16.27 10.72 12.08
CA LEU A 38 16.57 12.13 12.29
C LEU A 38 16.14 12.96 11.09
N GLU A 39 15.28 13.94 11.32
CA GLU A 39 14.92 14.94 10.31
C GLU A 39 16.11 15.87 10.00
N LEU A 40 16.03 16.60 8.89
CA LEU A 40 17.15 17.41 8.40
C LEU A 40 17.63 18.43 9.45
N GLU A 41 16.70 19.07 10.16
CA GLU A 41 16.99 20.04 11.22
C GLU A 41 17.80 19.38 12.35
N GLU A 42 17.43 18.16 12.72
CA GLU A 42 18.13 17.38 13.75
C GLU A 42 19.51 16.91 13.27
N GLN A 43 19.62 16.48 12.01
CA GLN A 43 20.89 16.13 11.39
C GLN A 43 21.87 17.32 11.43
N LEU A 44 21.37 18.53 11.16
CA LEU A 44 22.18 19.76 11.21
C LEU A 44 22.54 20.15 12.65
N ALA A 45 21.58 20.08 13.58
CA ALA A 45 21.81 20.40 15.00
C ALA A 45 22.84 19.45 15.64
N ARG A 46 22.90 18.20 15.20
CA ARG A 46 23.82 17.17 15.71
C ARG A 46 25.07 16.98 14.85
N ALA A 47 25.30 17.83 13.85
CA ALA A 47 26.33 17.63 12.83
C ALA A 47 27.75 17.44 13.42
N ASP A 48 28.10 18.19 14.46
CA ASP A 48 29.43 18.14 15.09
C ASP A 48 29.53 17.09 16.21
N LEU A 49 28.44 16.40 16.55
CA LEU A 49 28.44 15.36 17.58
C LEU A 49 28.99 14.04 17.01
N PRO A 50 29.78 13.30 17.79
CA PRO A 50 30.27 11.98 17.39
C PRO A 50 29.12 10.97 17.35
N LEU A 51 29.15 10.08 16.36
CA LEU A 51 28.30 8.90 16.32
C LEU A 51 28.77 7.91 17.39
N ALA A 52 27.81 7.20 18.01
CA ALA A 52 28.13 6.03 18.81
C ALA A 52 28.74 4.95 17.91
N GLU A 53 29.75 4.21 18.40
CA GLU A 53 30.52 3.25 17.61
C GLU A 53 29.64 2.16 16.96
N GLU A 54 28.66 1.65 17.70
CA GLU A 54 27.69 0.66 17.19
C GLU A 54 26.81 1.23 16.06
N MET A 55 26.34 2.48 16.22
CA MET A 55 25.54 3.18 15.20
C MET A 55 26.38 3.47 13.96
N GLU A 56 27.63 3.92 14.12
CA GLU A 56 28.56 4.13 13.01
C GLU A 56 28.77 2.84 12.21
N ALA A 57 29.01 1.71 12.89
CA ALA A 57 29.24 0.42 12.25
C ALA A 57 28.01 -0.06 11.44
N ASP A 58 26.81 0.05 12.02
CA ASP A 58 25.56 -0.29 11.37
C ASP A 58 25.27 0.62 10.15
N LEU A 59 25.44 1.93 10.29
CA LEU A 59 25.26 2.88 9.20
C LEU A 59 26.25 2.63 8.06
N TRP A 60 27.50 2.27 8.35
CA TRP A 60 28.47 1.89 7.31
C TRP A 60 28.06 0.63 6.56
N LEU A 61 27.52 -0.38 7.25
CA LEU A 61 27.02 -1.60 6.62
C LEU A 61 25.86 -1.28 5.64
N LYS A 62 24.90 -0.49 6.11
CA LYS A 62 23.75 -0.03 5.31
C LYS A 62 24.16 0.88 4.16
N ALA A 63 25.14 1.76 4.36
CA ALA A 63 25.65 2.64 3.30
C ALA A 63 26.34 1.82 2.19
N LYS A 64 27.06 0.74 2.53
CA LYS A 64 27.64 -0.17 1.53
C LYS A 64 26.57 -0.88 0.70
N ARG A 65 25.46 -1.31 1.32
CA ARG A 65 24.29 -1.86 0.63
C ARG A 65 23.68 -0.86 -0.35
N ARG A 66 23.44 0.37 0.10
CA ARG A 66 22.92 1.45 -0.78
C ARG A 66 23.89 1.75 -1.93
N ALA A 67 25.19 1.79 -1.65
CA ALA A 67 26.24 1.97 -2.66
C ALA A 67 26.32 0.82 -3.68
N ALA A 68 25.74 -0.35 -3.39
CA ALA A 68 25.56 -1.47 -4.31
C ALA A 68 24.21 -1.41 -5.07
N ARG A 69 23.55 -0.24 -5.07
CA ARG A 69 22.25 0.03 -5.70
C ARG A 69 21.08 -0.72 -5.07
N GLU A 70 21.23 -1.26 -3.86
CA GLU A 70 20.09 -1.83 -3.14
C GLU A 70 19.07 -0.71 -2.81
N PRO A 71 17.76 -0.90 -3.04
CA PRO A 71 16.73 0.08 -2.73
C PRO A 71 16.75 0.50 -1.26
N LEU A 72 16.60 1.81 -1.00
CA LEU A 72 16.63 2.33 0.37
C LEU A 72 15.53 1.70 1.25
N ALA A 73 14.36 1.43 0.67
CA ALA A 73 13.25 0.76 1.34
C ALA A 73 13.60 -0.66 1.83
N TYR A 74 14.38 -1.43 1.06
CA TYR A 74 14.84 -2.77 1.48
C TYR A 74 15.86 -2.70 2.61
N ILE A 75 16.71 -1.67 2.58
CA ILE A 75 17.69 -1.43 3.64
C ILE A 75 16.97 -0.99 4.93
N ALA A 76 15.93 -0.16 4.81
CA ALA A 76 15.09 0.31 5.90
C ALA A 76 14.10 -0.76 6.41
N GLY A 77 13.76 -1.74 5.57
CA GLY A 77 12.72 -2.74 5.82
C GLY A 77 11.29 -2.18 5.72
N LYS A 78 11.13 -0.97 5.18
CA LYS A 78 9.85 -0.27 5.09
C LYS A 78 9.83 0.77 3.97
N ALA A 79 8.63 1.12 3.54
CA ALA A 79 8.34 2.26 2.67
C ALA A 79 7.16 3.06 3.22
N TRP A 80 7.06 4.33 2.82
CA TRP A 80 5.91 5.16 3.09
C TRP A 80 4.97 5.14 1.89
N PHE A 81 3.68 5.05 2.15
CA PHE A 81 2.62 5.10 1.15
C PHE A 81 1.34 5.62 1.82
N TYR A 82 0.72 6.63 1.23
CA TYR A 82 -0.54 7.25 1.66
C TYR A 82 -0.57 7.56 3.18
N GLY A 83 0.46 8.26 3.64
CA GLY A 83 0.63 8.65 5.05
C GLY A 83 0.96 7.52 6.04
N ARG A 84 1.17 6.29 5.56
CA ARG A 84 1.38 5.09 6.39
C ARG A 84 2.71 4.42 6.07
N SER A 85 3.26 3.68 7.04
CA SER A 85 4.48 2.91 6.86
C SER A 85 4.17 1.42 6.67
N PHE A 86 4.57 0.89 5.51
CA PHE A 86 4.43 -0.51 5.15
C PHE A 86 5.79 -1.21 5.25
N LEU A 87 5.79 -2.42 5.82
CA LEU A 87 6.93 -3.31 5.75
C LEU A 87 7.19 -3.71 4.30
N VAL A 88 8.47 -3.75 3.94
CA VAL A 88 8.93 -4.17 2.63
C VAL A 88 10.04 -5.19 2.81
N LYS A 89 9.97 -6.28 2.04
CA LYS A 89 10.99 -7.33 2.01
C LYS A 89 11.68 -7.31 0.65
N ALA A 90 12.91 -7.83 0.62
CA ALA A 90 13.65 -7.98 -0.63
C ALA A 90 12.86 -8.83 -1.62
N ASN A 91 12.97 -8.52 -2.92
CA ASN A 91 12.23 -9.20 -3.99
C ASN A 91 10.70 -8.97 -3.94
N LEU A 92 10.22 -7.86 -3.36
CA LEU A 92 8.85 -7.37 -3.53
C LEU A 92 8.85 -5.99 -4.20
N LEU A 93 7.81 -5.64 -4.94
CA LEU A 93 7.66 -4.27 -5.45
C LEU A 93 7.64 -3.29 -4.26
N VAL A 94 8.48 -2.26 -4.32
CA VAL A 94 8.47 -1.19 -3.30
C VAL A 94 7.28 -0.27 -3.62
N PRO A 95 6.38 0.04 -2.66
CA PRO A 95 5.28 0.97 -2.86
C PRO A 95 5.73 2.27 -3.54
N ARG A 96 4.98 2.71 -4.55
CA ARG A 96 5.30 3.90 -5.35
C ARG A 96 4.38 5.05 -4.96
N PRO A 97 4.91 6.27 -4.74
CA PRO A 97 4.07 7.44 -4.50
C PRO A 97 3.07 7.71 -5.63
N ASP A 98 3.44 7.42 -6.88
CA ASP A 98 2.57 7.63 -8.04
C ASP A 98 1.29 6.76 -7.97
N SER A 99 1.34 5.62 -7.28
CA SER A 99 0.16 4.75 -7.09
C SER A 99 -0.81 5.27 -6.03
N GLU A 100 -0.48 6.31 -5.26
CA GLU A 100 -1.38 6.90 -4.26
C GLU A 100 -2.67 7.46 -4.89
N VAL A 101 -2.59 7.90 -6.16
CA VAL A 101 -3.74 8.39 -6.92
C VAL A 101 -4.84 7.33 -7.10
N LEU A 102 -4.51 6.03 -7.04
CA LEU A 102 -5.52 4.95 -7.09
C LEU A 102 -6.37 4.92 -5.82
N VAL A 103 -5.77 5.26 -4.66
CA VAL A 103 -6.51 5.36 -3.39
C VAL A 103 -7.45 6.56 -3.43
N GLU A 104 -6.96 7.70 -3.93
CA GLU A 104 -7.77 8.92 -4.11
C GLU A 104 -8.96 8.66 -5.03
N ALA A 105 -8.73 8.08 -6.21
CA ALA A 105 -9.79 7.72 -7.16
C ALA A 105 -10.83 6.77 -6.54
N ALA A 106 -10.39 5.81 -5.72
CA ALA A 106 -11.30 4.90 -5.05
C ALA A 106 -12.17 5.59 -4.00
N LEU A 107 -11.62 6.54 -3.25
CA LEU A 107 -12.38 7.33 -2.29
C LEU A 107 -13.42 8.22 -2.98
N GLU A 108 -13.07 8.85 -4.10
CA GLU A 108 -14.00 9.66 -4.90
C GLU A 108 -15.21 8.83 -5.36
N GLU A 109 -14.97 7.64 -5.92
CA GLU A 109 -16.04 6.73 -6.34
C GLU A 109 -16.90 6.25 -5.16
N ILE A 110 -16.29 5.99 -4.00
CA ILE A 110 -17.01 5.58 -2.80
C ILE A 110 -17.89 6.70 -2.24
N GLU A 111 -17.43 7.96 -2.28
CA GLU A 111 -18.25 9.11 -1.87
C GLU A 111 -19.52 9.23 -2.73
N GLU A 112 -19.45 8.91 -4.02
CA GLU A 112 -20.63 8.86 -4.89
C GLU A 112 -21.54 7.66 -4.59
N MET A 113 -20.96 6.50 -4.27
CA MET A 113 -21.70 5.27 -3.92
C MET A 113 -22.37 5.34 -2.54
N VAL A 114 -21.78 6.07 -1.59
CA VAL A 114 -22.22 6.19 -0.18
C VAL A 114 -22.36 7.68 0.19
N PRO A 115 -23.42 8.38 -0.27
CA PRO A 115 -23.54 9.84 -0.13
C PRO A 115 -23.58 10.36 1.32
N ASP A 116 -24.06 9.54 2.27
CA ASP A 116 -24.11 9.87 3.69
C ASP A 116 -22.71 9.91 4.35
N ALA A 117 -21.66 9.41 3.67
CA ALA A 117 -20.27 9.53 4.12
C ALA A 117 -19.79 10.99 4.18
N SER A 118 -20.22 11.86 3.25
CA SER A 118 -19.74 13.26 3.19
C SER A 118 -20.29 14.15 4.32
N ALA A 119 -21.36 13.72 5.01
CA ALA A 119 -21.92 14.43 6.16
C ALA A 119 -21.05 14.26 7.43
N ALA A 120 -20.37 13.11 7.58
CA ALA A 120 -19.48 12.85 8.71
C ALA A 120 -18.16 13.66 8.63
N VAL A 121 -17.65 13.88 7.41
CA VAL A 121 -16.41 14.64 7.16
C VAL A 121 -16.61 16.15 7.41
N LYS A 122 -17.76 16.72 7.04
CA LYS A 122 -18.04 18.17 7.22
C LYS A 122 -18.33 18.58 8.66
N ALA A 123 -18.56 17.65 9.58
CA ALA A 123 -18.92 17.94 10.97
C ALA A 123 -17.72 18.07 11.93
N GLN A 124 -16.47 17.87 11.48
CA GLN A 124 -15.28 17.84 12.35
C GLN A 124 -14.61 19.21 12.63
N VAL A 125 -15.37 20.31 12.62
CA VAL A 125 -14.97 21.51 13.39
C VAL A 125 -16.17 22.03 14.18
N PRO A 126 -16.40 21.55 15.42
CA PRO A 126 -17.31 22.23 16.32
C PRO A 126 -16.60 23.46 16.90
N GLU A 127 -17.13 24.66 16.64
CA GLU A 127 -16.91 25.80 17.54
C GLU A 127 -17.33 25.37 18.95
N VAL A 128 -16.38 25.33 19.88
CA VAL A 128 -16.63 24.96 21.27
C VAL A 128 -17.46 26.07 21.92
N GLN A 129 -18.76 25.83 22.10
CA GLN A 129 -19.57 26.51 23.12
C GLN A 129 -19.95 25.49 24.20
N GLU A 130 -19.61 25.80 25.45
CA GLU A 130 -19.89 24.94 26.61
C GLU A 130 -21.40 24.66 26.77
N PRO A 131 -21.82 23.39 26.92
CA PRO A 131 -23.23 23.09 27.09
C PRO A 131 -23.67 23.32 28.55
N LYS A 132 -24.69 24.16 28.72
CA LYS A 132 -25.50 24.26 29.94
C LYS A 132 -26.83 23.56 29.72
N ASN A 133 -26.95 22.29 30.12
CA ASN A 133 -28.05 21.74 30.94
C ASN A 133 -28.18 20.23 30.87
N GLN A 134 -28.75 19.70 31.95
CA GLN A 134 -29.02 18.30 32.23
C GLN A 134 -30.16 17.76 31.35
N GLY A 135 -29.83 17.38 30.12
CA GLY A 135 -30.61 16.49 29.24
C GLY A 135 -29.75 15.37 28.61
N ALA A 136 -28.47 15.32 28.95
CA ALA A 136 -27.41 14.66 28.20
C ALA A 136 -27.50 13.12 28.10
N ALA A 137 -28.33 12.44 28.89
CA ALA A 137 -28.36 10.98 28.88
C ALA A 137 -29.12 10.40 27.65
N GLN A 138 -30.14 11.11 27.14
CA GLN A 138 -30.89 10.66 25.98
C GLN A 138 -30.14 11.02 24.68
N GLU A 139 -29.55 12.21 24.60
CA GLU A 139 -28.75 12.66 23.45
C GLU A 139 -27.42 11.90 23.29
N LEU A 140 -26.78 11.45 24.39
CA LEU A 140 -25.62 10.56 24.31
C LEU A 140 -25.98 9.18 23.74
N THR A 141 -27.20 8.70 23.99
CA THR A 141 -27.62 7.36 23.56
C THR A 141 -27.92 7.35 22.06
N ASP A 142 -28.46 8.44 21.51
CA ASP A 142 -28.65 8.61 20.07
C ASP A 142 -27.31 8.88 19.33
N MET A 143 -26.30 9.47 19.99
CA MET A 143 -24.94 9.59 19.44
C MET A 143 -24.21 8.24 19.31
N ILE A 144 -24.59 7.22 20.08
CA ILE A 144 -23.96 5.89 20.08
C ILE A 144 -24.57 4.98 18.99
N LEU A 145 -25.73 5.34 18.44
CA LEU A 145 -26.39 4.63 17.34
C LEU A 145 -26.25 5.38 16.01
N ARG A 146 -25.06 5.93 15.70
CA ARG A 146 -24.77 6.25 14.30
C ARG A 146 -24.71 4.93 13.55
N GLU A 147 -25.74 4.67 12.74
CA GLU A 147 -25.66 3.60 11.75
C GLU A 147 -24.40 3.84 10.92
N VAL A 148 -23.50 2.85 10.94
CA VAL A 148 -22.24 2.85 10.19
C VAL A 148 -22.61 2.94 8.71
N PRO A 149 -22.23 4.00 7.96
CA PRO A 149 -22.55 4.11 6.56
C PRO A 149 -22.15 2.85 5.78
N THR A 150 -23.10 2.35 5.01
CA THR A 150 -23.03 1.12 4.21
C THR A 150 -23.54 1.43 2.79
N THR A 151 -23.39 0.47 1.87
CA THR A 151 -23.95 0.59 0.51
C THR A 151 -25.48 0.76 0.52
N PRO A 152 -26.14 1.17 -0.59
CA PRO A 152 -27.59 1.32 -0.66
C PRO A 152 -28.42 0.11 -0.20
N ASP A 153 -27.84 -1.11 -0.26
CA ASP A 153 -28.45 -2.36 0.21
C ASP A 153 -28.15 -2.69 1.69
N ASN A 154 -27.54 -1.74 2.42
CA ASN A 154 -27.12 -1.84 3.81
C ASN A 154 -26.07 -2.94 4.10
N LYS A 155 -25.27 -3.33 3.10
CA LYS A 155 -24.13 -4.26 3.23
C LYS A 155 -22.80 -3.49 3.31
N PRO A 156 -21.78 -4.03 4.02
CA PRO A 156 -20.42 -3.51 3.94
C PRO A 156 -19.90 -3.53 2.49
N LEU A 157 -19.06 -2.55 2.13
CA LEU A 157 -18.35 -2.53 0.85
C LEU A 157 -17.44 -3.74 0.73
N SER A 158 -17.51 -4.42 -0.41
CA SER A 158 -16.61 -5.52 -0.75
C SER A 158 -15.52 -5.02 -1.71
N ILE A 159 -14.26 -5.07 -1.26
CA ILE A 159 -13.10 -4.53 -1.98
C ILE A 159 -12.15 -5.66 -2.34
N LEU A 160 -11.69 -5.70 -3.58
CA LEU A 160 -10.60 -6.56 -4.04
C LEU A 160 -9.36 -5.71 -4.34
N ASP A 161 -8.21 -6.10 -3.82
CA ASP A 161 -6.89 -5.62 -4.26
C ASP A 161 -6.16 -6.79 -4.94
N SER A 162 -6.14 -6.74 -6.27
CA SER A 162 -5.53 -7.76 -7.14
C SER A 162 -4.08 -7.39 -7.45
N CYS A 163 -3.15 -8.32 -7.25
CA CYS A 163 -1.70 -8.06 -7.21
C CYS A 163 -1.29 -7.19 -6.02
N CYS A 164 -1.76 -7.55 -4.82
CA CYS A 164 -1.66 -6.67 -3.66
C CYS A 164 -0.22 -6.36 -3.24
N GLY A 165 0.76 -7.21 -3.54
CA GLY A 165 2.15 -7.03 -3.15
C GLY A 165 2.30 -6.89 -1.62
N THR A 166 2.72 -5.71 -1.17
CA THR A 166 2.81 -5.38 0.27
C THR A 166 1.45 -5.10 0.93
N GLY A 167 0.36 -5.06 0.16
CA GLY A 167 -0.99 -4.68 0.56
C GLY A 167 -1.21 -3.16 0.61
N CYS A 168 -0.25 -2.35 0.15
CA CYS A 168 -0.26 -0.91 0.40
C CYS A 168 -1.49 -0.17 -0.16
N LEU A 169 -2.01 -0.57 -1.32
CA LEU A 169 -3.19 0.04 -1.94
C LEU A 169 -4.45 -0.27 -1.14
N GLY A 170 -4.83 -1.55 -1.07
CA GLY A 170 -6.05 -1.98 -0.41
C GLY A 170 -6.08 -1.64 1.08
N LEU A 171 -4.96 -1.80 1.79
CA LEU A 171 -4.90 -1.50 3.22
C LEU A 171 -4.97 0.00 3.51
N SER A 172 -4.45 0.86 2.63
CA SER A 172 -4.60 2.30 2.79
C SER A 172 -6.05 2.70 2.59
N LEU A 173 -6.70 2.22 1.52
CA LEU A 173 -8.13 2.46 1.31
C LEU A 173 -8.97 1.98 2.49
N LEU A 174 -8.77 0.75 2.96
CA LEU A 174 -9.52 0.21 4.09
C LEU A 174 -9.29 1.01 5.39
N ALA A 175 -8.09 1.55 5.60
CA ALA A 175 -7.81 2.41 6.74
C ALA A 175 -8.56 3.74 6.66
N GLU A 176 -8.60 4.39 5.50
CA GLU A 176 -9.38 5.60 5.28
C GLU A 176 -10.88 5.35 5.50
N LEU A 177 -11.41 4.26 4.94
CA LEU A 177 -12.81 3.89 5.12
C LEU A 177 -13.16 3.63 6.59
N ARG A 178 -12.27 2.99 7.36
CA ARG A 178 -12.43 2.85 8.81
C ARG A 178 -12.48 4.22 9.50
N ASP A 179 -11.61 5.14 9.12
CA ASP A 179 -11.53 6.47 9.73
C ASP A 179 -12.75 7.35 9.33
N MET A 180 -13.42 7.02 8.22
CA MET A 180 -14.72 7.56 7.79
C MET A 180 -15.93 6.82 8.37
N ASP A 181 -15.73 5.84 9.26
CA ASP A 181 -16.77 4.96 9.80
C ASP A 181 -17.56 4.20 8.71
N ILE A 182 -16.98 3.90 7.56
CA ILE A 182 -17.62 3.12 6.50
C ILE A 182 -17.34 1.62 6.70
N ALA A 183 -18.39 0.80 6.69
CA ALA A 183 -18.24 -0.65 6.78
C ALA A 183 -17.66 -1.21 5.48
N ALA A 184 -16.50 -1.86 5.55
CA ALA A 184 -15.85 -2.49 4.39
C ALA A 184 -15.08 -3.75 4.78
N GLY A 185 -14.96 -4.68 3.84
CA GLY A 185 -14.04 -5.81 3.88
C GLY A 185 -13.13 -5.83 2.67
N LEU A 186 -11.89 -6.26 2.87
CA LEU A 186 -10.84 -6.25 1.86
C LEU A 186 -10.34 -7.66 1.58
N HIS A 187 -10.31 -8.03 0.31
CA HIS A 187 -9.68 -9.24 -0.18
C HIS A 187 -8.36 -8.89 -0.87
N LEU A 188 -7.26 -9.36 -0.32
CA LEU A 188 -5.92 -9.20 -0.89
C LEU A 188 -5.54 -10.47 -1.66
N VAL A 189 -5.22 -10.32 -2.96
CA VAL A 189 -4.84 -11.43 -3.84
C VAL A 189 -3.46 -11.20 -4.43
N ASP A 190 -2.61 -12.23 -4.36
CA ASP A 190 -1.29 -12.22 -5.00
C ASP A 190 -0.81 -13.63 -5.36
N LEU A 191 0.10 -13.74 -6.32
CA LEU A 191 0.75 -14.98 -6.72
C LEU A 191 1.90 -15.37 -5.79
N ASP A 192 2.52 -14.39 -5.11
CA ASP A 192 3.71 -14.60 -4.29
C ASP A 192 3.35 -14.80 -2.80
N ASP A 193 3.82 -15.90 -2.21
CA ASP A 193 3.65 -16.18 -0.78
C ASP A 193 4.30 -15.11 0.10
N LEU A 194 5.43 -14.54 -0.36
CA LEU A 194 6.14 -13.49 0.35
C LEU A 194 5.34 -12.18 0.37
N ALA A 195 4.64 -11.87 -0.73
CA ALA A 195 3.75 -10.73 -0.82
C ALA A 195 2.60 -10.88 0.17
N LEU A 196 1.86 -11.99 0.11
CA LEU A 196 0.74 -12.26 1.03
C LEU A 196 1.17 -12.28 2.51
N GLN A 197 2.32 -12.87 2.83
CA GLN A 197 2.84 -12.84 4.19
C GLN A 197 3.12 -11.39 4.64
N THR A 198 3.73 -10.58 3.78
CA THR A 198 4.05 -9.19 4.09
C THR A 198 2.79 -8.33 4.20
N ALA A 199 1.81 -8.53 3.32
CA ALA A 199 0.52 -7.88 3.37
C ALA A 199 -0.24 -8.21 4.67
N LYS A 200 -0.20 -9.47 5.11
CA LYS A 200 -0.77 -9.90 6.40
C LYS A 200 -0.09 -9.21 7.59
N GLU A 201 1.24 -9.13 7.59
CA GLU A 201 2.01 -8.43 8.62
C GLU A 201 1.66 -6.93 8.65
N ASN A 202 1.48 -6.31 7.48
CA ASN A 202 1.04 -4.92 7.37
C ASN A 202 -0.40 -4.71 7.85
N ALA A 203 -1.33 -5.59 7.49
CA ALA A 203 -2.71 -5.55 7.97
C ALA A 203 -2.77 -5.63 9.50
N ALA A 204 -1.95 -6.51 10.11
CA ALA A 204 -1.84 -6.61 11.56
C ALA A 204 -1.26 -5.35 12.20
N ARG A 205 -0.27 -4.69 11.58
CA ARG A 205 0.32 -3.43 12.08
C ARG A 205 -0.63 -2.23 12.01
N LEU A 206 -1.64 -2.30 11.14
CA LEU A 206 -2.67 -1.28 10.97
C LEU A 206 -3.95 -1.57 11.75
N ASP A 207 -3.99 -2.68 12.51
CA ASP A 207 -5.17 -3.18 13.22
C ASP A 207 -6.38 -3.39 12.28
N LEU A 208 -6.13 -3.98 11.11
CA LEU A 208 -7.13 -4.26 10.06
C LEU A 208 -7.34 -5.75 9.79
N LEU A 209 -6.64 -6.64 10.49
CA LEU A 209 -6.58 -8.06 10.16
C LEU A 209 -7.96 -8.75 10.24
N ASP A 210 -8.87 -8.25 11.05
CA ASP A 210 -10.26 -8.72 11.19
C ASP A 210 -11.16 -8.34 10.02
N LYS A 211 -10.72 -7.44 9.14
CA LYS A 211 -11.44 -7.01 7.93
C LYS A 211 -10.77 -7.47 6.64
N VAL A 212 -9.71 -8.27 6.73
CA VAL A 212 -8.88 -8.68 5.59
C VAL A 212 -8.92 -10.19 5.38
N SER A 213 -9.23 -10.61 4.16
CA SER A 213 -8.94 -11.97 3.67
C SER A 213 -7.76 -11.95 2.71
N LEU A 214 -6.96 -13.01 2.73
CA LEU A 214 -5.80 -13.17 1.84
C LEU A 214 -5.92 -14.46 1.06
N GLU A 215 -5.61 -14.41 -0.23
CA GLU A 215 -5.66 -15.57 -1.11
C GLU A 215 -4.50 -15.59 -2.09
N LYS A 216 -3.88 -16.76 -2.23
CA LYS A 216 -2.91 -17.01 -3.28
C LYS A 216 -3.62 -17.39 -4.57
N SER A 217 -3.67 -16.46 -5.51
CA SER A 217 -4.27 -16.69 -6.82
C SER A 217 -3.68 -15.79 -7.90
N ASP A 218 -3.92 -16.14 -9.15
CA ASP A 218 -3.47 -15.43 -10.33
C ASP A 218 -4.53 -14.42 -10.79
N LEU A 219 -4.32 -13.14 -10.48
CA LEU A 219 -5.23 -11.99 -10.67
C LEU A 219 -6.55 -12.08 -9.90
N TRP A 220 -7.28 -13.17 -10.10
CA TRP A 220 -8.65 -13.32 -9.66
C TRP A 220 -8.75 -14.36 -8.54
N PRO A 221 -9.56 -14.11 -7.48
CA PRO A 221 -9.88 -15.15 -6.51
C PRO A 221 -10.45 -16.41 -7.17
N ALA A 222 -10.08 -17.57 -6.65
CA ALA A 222 -10.60 -18.86 -7.07
C ALA A 222 -12.12 -18.89 -6.88
N ARG A 223 -12.83 -19.12 -7.99
CA ARG A 223 -14.24 -19.47 -7.94
C ARG A 223 -14.35 -20.89 -7.38
N ILE A 224 -15.11 -21.06 -6.31
CA ILE A 224 -15.52 -22.39 -5.90
C ILE A 224 -16.62 -22.80 -6.87
N ASP A 225 -16.25 -23.56 -7.91
CA ASP A 225 -17.23 -24.43 -8.54
C ASP A 225 -17.75 -25.37 -7.46
N ALA A 226 -19.07 -25.53 -7.36
CA ALA A 226 -19.77 -26.31 -6.34
C ALA A 226 -19.30 -27.78 -6.20
N ASP A 227 -18.35 -28.24 -7.03
CA ASP A 227 -17.85 -29.61 -7.11
C ASP A 227 -16.31 -29.77 -7.06
N ALA A 228 -15.50 -28.72 -6.86
CA ALA A 228 -14.03 -28.86 -6.91
C ALA A 228 -13.31 -28.36 -5.64
N SER A 229 -12.82 -29.31 -4.84
CA SER A 229 -11.85 -29.08 -3.77
C SER A 229 -10.45 -28.82 -4.35
N ALA A 230 -10.03 -27.56 -4.53
CA ALA A 230 -8.60 -27.21 -4.65
C ALA A 230 -8.33 -25.69 -4.54
N GLY A 231 -8.04 -25.23 -3.32
CA GLY A 231 -7.44 -23.91 -3.07
C GLY A 231 -6.97 -23.85 -1.63
N THR A 232 -5.66 -23.76 -1.40
CA THR A 232 -5.10 -23.70 -0.03
C THR A 232 -5.29 -22.29 0.53
N ARG A 233 -6.40 -22.06 1.25
CA ARG A 233 -6.62 -20.82 2.01
C ARG A 233 -5.62 -20.72 3.17
N LEU A 234 -4.75 -19.72 3.13
CA LEU A 234 -3.74 -19.39 4.15
C LEU A 234 -4.20 -18.18 4.98
N GLY A 235 -5.14 -18.34 5.93
CA GLY A 235 -5.54 -17.19 6.77
C GLY A 235 -6.75 -17.43 7.68
N VAL A 236 -6.72 -16.76 8.83
CA VAL A 236 -7.67 -16.86 9.95
C VAL A 236 -9.01 -16.23 9.55
N ARG A 237 -10.11 -16.96 9.70
CA ARG A 237 -11.48 -16.47 9.49
C ARG A 237 -11.77 -15.27 10.40
N ALA A 238 -11.76 -14.07 9.84
CA ALA A 238 -12.93 -13.22 9.95
C ALA A 238 -13.82 -13.55 8.76
N GLU A 239 -15.14 -13.56 8.94
CA GLU A 239 -16.05 -13.98 7.87
C GLU A 239 -15.81 -13.10 6.62
N PRO A 240 -15.60 -13.70 5.43
CA PRO A 240 -15.34 -12.91 4.25
C PRO A 240 -16.58 -12.07 3.95
N VAL A 241 -16.39 -10.76 3.77
CA VAL A 241 -17.45 -9.83 3.35
C VAL A 241 -18.03 -10.21 1.97
N CYS A 242 -17.33 -11.07 1.20
CA CYS A 242 -17.92 -11.92 0.17
C CYS A 242 -17.31 -13.33 0.24
N SER A 243 -18.09 -14.34 0.63
CA SER A 243 -17.65 -15.73 0.53
C SER A 243 -17.68 -16.18 -0.94
N PRO A 244 -16.70 -16.98 -1.42
CA PRO A 244 -16.73 -17.59 -2.76
C PRO A 244 -17.90 -18.57 -2.99
N GLU A 245 -18.69 -18.85 -1.95
CA GLU A 245 -19.90 -19.67 -1.97
C GLU A 245 -21.14 -18.86 -2.38
N SER A 246 -20.99 -17.55 -2.53
CA SER A 246 -22.02 -16.63 -3.00
C SER A 246 -21.59 -16.00 -4.34
N ASP A 247 -22.55 -15.67 -5.19
CA ASP A 247 -22.39 -14.96 -6.47
C ASP A 247 -21.91 -13.49 -6.27
N CYS A 248 -21.00 -13.31 -5.31
CA CYS A 248 -20.74 -12.09 -4.58
C CYS A 248 -19.60 -11.37 -5.26
N LYS A 249 -19.97 -10.30 -5.96
CA LYS A 249 -19.08 -9.45 -6.72
C LYS A 249 -18.57 -8.31 -5.84
N TYR A 250 -17.42 -7.76 -6.22
CA TYR A 250 -16.78 -6.63 -5.54
C TYR A 250 -17.40 -5.32 -6.00
N ASP A 251 -17.60 -4.42 -5.03
CA ASP A 251 -18.05 -3.05 -5.29
C ASP A 251 -16.86 -2.21 -5.79
N ILE A 252 -15.65 -2.46 -5.27
CA ILE A 252 -14.39 -1.82 -5.70
C ILE A 252 -13.36 -2.90 -6.05
N ILE A 253 -12.68 -2.76 -7.20
CA ILE A 253 -11.52 -3.56 -7.56
C ILE A 253 -10.34 -2.63 -7.83
N LEU A 254 -9.29 -2.74 -7.01
CA LEU A 254 -8.00 -2.09 -7.22
C LEU A 254 -7.02 -3.08 -7.85
N CYS A 255 -6.19 -2.60 -8.78
CA CYS A 255 -5.09 -3.40 -9.29
C CYS A 255 -3.94 -2.51 -9.78
N ASN A 256 -2.74 -2.76 -9.27
CA ASN A 256 -1.49 -2.32 -9.89
C ASN A 256 -0.78 -3.55 -10.47
N PRO A 257 -1.09 -3.94 -11.72
CA PRO A 257 -0.54 -5.15 -12.31
C PRO A 257 0.88 -4.91 -12.86
N PRO A 258 1.64 -5.97 -13.15
CA PRO A 258 2.84 -5.85 -13.98
C PRO A 258 2.50 -5.35 -15.39
N TYR A 259 3.16 -4.26 -15.82
CA TYR A 259 2.86 -3.59 -17.11
C TYR A 259 4.09 -3.26 -17.96
N ILE A 260 5.30 -3.61 -17.49
CA ILE A 260 6.53 -3.29 -18.21
C ILE A 260 6.78 -4.37 -19.26
N PRO A 261 6.99 -4.03 -20.55
CA PRO A 261 7.39 -5.01 -21.53
C PRO A 261 8.66 -5.72 -21.09
N GLY A 262 8.69 -7.06 -21.12
CA GLY A 262 9.81 -7.84 -20.56
C GLY A 262 11.19 -7.46 -21.14
N ARG A 263 11.23 -7.00 -22.40
CA ARG A 263 12.44 -6.49 -23.06
C ARG A 263 13.01 -5.20 -22.44
N ASP A 264 12.19 -4.41 -21.79
CA ASP A 264 12.53 -3.07 -21.29
C ASP A 264 12.97 -3.10 -19.80
N ILE A 265 12.73 -4.21 -19.08
CA ILE A 265 13.05 -4.37 -17.66
C ILE A 265 14.53 -4.11 -17.35
N PHE A 266 15.44 -4.59 -18.20
CA PHE A 266 16.88 -4.39 -18.00
C PHE A 266 17.35 -2.95 -18.26
N ALA A 267 16.52 -2.12 -18.90
CA ALA A 267 16.78 -0.71 -19.14
C ALA A 267 16.26 0.21 -18.01
N LEU A 268 15.52 -0.34 -17.04
CA LEU A 268 15.07 0.40 -15.87
C LEU A 268 16.24 0.86 -14.99
N MET A 269 15.94 1.74 -14.03
CA MET A 269 16.92 2.16 -13.02
C MET A 269 17.54 0.93 -12.32
N PRO A 270 18.86 0.92 -12.02
CA PRO A 270 19.53 -0.24 -11.44
C PRO A 270 18.87 -0.80 -10.17
N GLU A 271 18.35 0.07 -9.31
CA GLU A 271 17.59 -0.29 -8.12
C GLU A 271 16.42 -1.22 -8.45
N VAL A 272 15.65 -0.89 -9.49
CA VAL A 272 14.47 -1.64 -9.92
C VAL A 272 14.90 -2.87 -10.74
N ALA A 273 15.76 -2.66 -11.74
CA ALA A 273 16.22 -3.70 -12.66
C ALA A 273 17.00 -4.82 -11.96
N MET A 274 17.70 -4.54 -10.86
CA MET A 274 18.52 -5.55 -10.17
C MET A 274 17.84 -6.17 -8.96
N TRP A 275 17.00 -5.43 -8.23
CA TRP A 275 16.57 -5.85 -6.89
C TRP A 275 15.09 -6.17 -6.74
N GLU A 276 14.22 -5.48 -7.49
CA GLU A 276 12.78 -5.70 -7.37
C GLU A 276 12.32 -6.94 -8.13
N SER A 277 11.18 -7.52 -7.71
CA SER A 277 10.62 -8.75 -8.30
C SER A 277 10.37 -8.60 -9.79
N LYS A 278 10.89 -9.51 -10.61
CA LYS A 278 10.63 -9.47 -12.06
C LYS A 278 9.22 -9.88 -12.39
N ILE A 279 8.62 -10.77 -11.58
CA ILE A 279 7.22 -11.16 -11.72
C ILE A 279 6.30 -9.96 -11.45
N ALA A 280 6.68 -9.06 -10.54
CA ALA A 280 5.90 -7.84 -10.27
C ALA A 280 6.07 -6.73 -11.33
N LEU A 281 7.01 -6.89 -12.28
CA LEU A 281 7.32 -5.87 -13.29
C LEU A 281 6.91 -6.31 -14.70
N ASP A 282 7.14 -7.58 -15.05
CA ASP A 282 6.98 -8.12 -16.40
C ASP A 282 5.51 -8.26 -16.80
N GLY A 283 5.03 -7.32 -17.61
CA GLY A 283 3.70 -7.32 -18.21
C GLY A 283 3.61 -8.07 -19.54
N GLY A 284 4.63 -8.87 -19.89
CA GLY A 284 4.67 -9.66 -21.11
C GLY A 284 5.36 -8.96 -22.30
N PRO A 285 5.18 -9.45 -23.54
CA PRO A 285 5.92 -8.96 -24.72
C PRO A 285 5.71 -7.48 -25.05
N ASP A 286 4.52 -6.95 -24.77
CA ASP A 286 4.13 -5.56 -25.00
C ASP A 286 3.66 -4.84 -23.73
N GLY A 287 3.76 -5.49 -22.57
CA GLY A 287 3.35 -4.94 -21.29
C GLY A 287 1.83 -4.95 -21.06
N LEU A 288 1.04 -5.59 -21.94
CA LEU A 288 -0.43 -5.52 -21.89
C LEU A 288 -1.11 -6.84 -21.49
N ASP A 289 -0.35 -7.89 -21.18
CA ASP A 289 -0.93 -9.22 -20.92
C ASP A 289 -1.89 -9.21 -19.73
N PHE A 290 -1.54 -8.51 -18.65
CA PHE A 290 -2.41 -8.40 -17.48
C PHE A 290 -3.67 -7.59 -17.77
N TYR A 291 -3.59 -6.48 -18.51
CA TYR A 291 -4.78 -5.69 -18.88
C TYR A 291 -5.78 -6.52 -19.69
N ARG A 292 -5.31 -7.33 -20.66
CA ARG A 292 -6.18 -8.22 -21.44
C ARG A 292 -6.91 -9.22 -20.54
N ARG A 293 -6.17 -9.85 -19.63
CA ARG A 293 -6.71 -10.85 -18.69
C ARG A 293 -7.68 -10.24 -17.68
N LEU A 294 -7.41 -9.01 -17.25
CA LEU A 294 -8.31 -8.25 -16.39
C LEU A 294 -9.60 -7.90 -17.12
N ALA A 295 -9.52 -7.43 -18.37
CA ALA A 295 -10.70 -7.17 -19.20
C ALA A 295 -11.56 -8.42 -19.44
N ASP A 296 -10.93 -9.58 -19.68
CA ASP A 296 -11.62 -10.85 -19.89
C ASP A 296 -12.37 -11.34 -18.64
N GLY A 297 -11.76 -11.18 -17.45
CA GLY A 297 -12.33 -11.69 -16.19
C GLY A 297 -13.22 -10.69 -15.43
N CYS A 298 -13.09 -9.38 -15.65
CA CYS A 298 -13.69 -8.37 -14.77
C CYS A 298 -15.21 -8.53 -14.57
N LYS A 299 -15.97 -8.87 -15.62
CA LYS A 299 -17.43 -9.04 -15.56
C LYS A 299 -17.90 -10.12 -14.58
N ASP A 300 -17.04 -11.09 -14.32
CA ASP A 300 -17.29 -12.18 -13.40
C ASP A 300 -17.14 -11.77 -11.92
N TYR A 301 -16.36 -10.73 -11.65
CA TYR A 301 -15.99 -10.31 -10.30
C TYR A 301 -16.52 -8.93 -9.92
N LEU A 302 -16.85 -8.06 -10.87
CA LEU A 302 -17.29 -6.69 -10.62
C LEU A 302 -18.81 -6.57 -10.49
N ALA A 303 -19.28 -5.93 -9.41
CA ALA A 303 -20.70 -5.67 -9.19
C ALA A 303 -21.29 -4.79 -10.32
N GLY A 304 -22.60 -4.84 -10.52
CA GLY A 304 -23.25 -4.08 -11.61
C GLY A 304 -23.05 -2.56 -11.52
N SER A 305 -22.91 -2.04 -10.30
CA SER A 305 -22.57 -0.64 -10.00
C SER A 305 -21.15 -0.48 -9.47
N GLY A 306 -20.33 -1.53 -9.53
CA GLY A 306 -18.97 -1.50 -9.03
C GLY A 306 -18.02 -0.81 -9.98
N VAL A 307 -16.88 -0.37 -9.45
CA VAL A 307 -15.81 0.26 -10.23
C VAL A 307 -14.51 -0.56 -10.14
N MET A 308 -13.77 -0.57 -11.25
CA MET A 308 -12.43 -1.13 -11.31
C MET A 308 -11.43 -0.01 -11.60
N ILE A 309 -10.41 0.11 -10.76
CA ILE A 309 -9.40 1.17 -10.77
C ILE A 309 -8.04 0.51 -10.98
N LEU A 310 -7.35 0.94 -12.03
CA LEU A 310 -6.17 0.27 -12.57
C LEU A 310 -5.01 1.22 -12.70
N GLU A 311 -3.80 0.78 -12.31
CA GLU A 311 -2.58 1.49 -12.68
C GLU A 311 -2.22 1.18 -14.14
N LEU A 312 -1.93 2.23 -14.91
CA LEU A 312 -1.55 2.14 -16.31
C LEU A 312 -0.09 2.53 -16.50
N GLY A 313 0.66 1.73 -17.24
CA GLY A 313 2.00 2.14 -17.67
C GLY A 313 1.95 3.37 -18.57
N ALA A 314 2.99 4.20 -18.49
CA ALA A 314 3.06 5.45 -19.25
C ALA A 314 2.88 5.22 -20.76
N GLY A 315 1.89 5.88 -21.36
CA GLY A 315 1.58 5.77 -22.79
C GLY A 315 0.75 4.54 -23.19
N GLN A 316 0.26 3.73 -22.24
CA GLN A 316 -0.58 2.55 -22.52
C GLN A 316 -2.09 2.84 -22.45
N ALA A 317 -2.51 4.03 -21.99
CA ALA A 317 -3.93 4.34 -21.77
C ALA A 317 -4.85 4.08 -22.96
N GLU A 318 -4.50 4.56 -24.17
CA GLU A 318 -5.33 4.35 -25.38
C GLU A 318 -5.44 2.89 -25.81
N GLN A 319 -4.53 2.02 -25.36
CA GLN A 319 -4.55 0.59 -25.70
C GLN A 319 -5.37 -0.23 -24.68
N VAL A 320 -5.63 0.34 -23.50
CA VAL A 320 -6.35 -0.31 -22.40
C VAL A 320 -7.82 0.10 -22.37
N ILE A 321 -8.14 1.35 -22.74
CA ILE A 321 -9.52 1.92 -22.76
C ILE A 321 -10.21 1.59 -24.09
#